data_AF-A0A7V4GZY3-F1
#
_entry.id   AF-A0A7V4GZY3-F1
#
_cell.length_a   1.000
_cell.length_b   1.000
_cell.length_c   1.000
_cell.angle_alpha   90.00
_cell.angle_beta   90.00
_cell.angle_gamma   90.00
#
_symmetry.space_group_name_H-M   'P 1'
#
loop_
_entity.id
_entity.type
_entity.pdbx_description
1 polymer ?
#
loop_
_entity_poly.entity_id
_entity_poly.type
_entity_poly.pdbx_seq_one_letter_code
_entity_poly.pdbx_strand_id
1 'polypeptide(L)'
;QMAGEVPPQESGLTCATWYGKHHTEMIWWHTAHFALWGNPELLAKNLAWFQRQLPAARELAKSRGLRGARWAKMTGPEMRESPGGNPLIVWNQPHPIYLCELLYRAAPSAQTLEQYRELVLETADGLASMLFFDETKGVYVLGPPLWIAQEIYDPATSQNPSFELAYWRWALATAQSWRQRLGLSRDPAWDHILEHLAPLPQKDGKYVALGSHPDTFDNLASRHDHPTMLAPLGLLPGPGVDHATMGRTLEAVLQSWDWETKIWGWDYPMIAMTAARLGRPETAVEILLREGPNNHYLPNGHCPQRSDEAAPKSPKPGARKREIAAYLPANGALLSAVAMMAAGWEGATNRAPGFPQDGRWRVRYENLQRLP
;
A
#
# COMPACT_ATOMS: atom_id res chain seq x y z
N GLN A 1 -6.48 -12.33 15.78
CA GLN A 1 -5.28 -12.27 14.92
C GLN A 1 -4.93 -10.85 14.49
N MET A 2 -5.88 -10.06 13.93
CA MET A 2 -5.57 -8.73 13.34
C MET A 2 -6.48 -7.55 13.78
N ALA A 3 -7.40 -7.76 14.72
CA ALA A 3 -8.38 -6.75 15.16
C ALA A 3 -8.33 -6.50 16.67
N GLY A 4 -7.11 -6.36 17.20
CA GLY A 4 -6.85 -6.05 18.61
C GLY A 4 -6.80 -4.54 18.88
N GLU A 5 -6.42 -4.17 20.11
CA GLU A 5 -6.25 -2.76 20.50
C GLU A 5 -4.98 -2.12 19.94
N VAL A 6 -3.99 -2.96 19.61
CA VAL A 6 -2.74 -2.56 18.96
C VAL A 6 -2.73 -3.21 17.57
N PRO A 7 -2.31 -2.48 16.53
CA PRO A 7 -2.09 -3.04 15.22
C PRO A 7 -1.23 -4.31 15.25
N PRO A 8 -1.57 -5.33 14.44
CA PRO A 8 -0.88 -6.60 14.49
C PRO A 8 0.55 -6.48 13.96
N GLN A 9 1.44 -7.32 14.47
CA GLN A 9 2.63 -7.72 13.72
C GLN A 9 2.23 -8.60 12.51
N GLU A 10 3.16 -8.84 11.59
CA GLU A 10 2.87 -9.51 10.31
C GLU A 10 2.30 -10.92 10.45
N SER A 11 2.60 -11.61 11.56
CA SER A 11 2.06 -12.95 11.86
C SER A 11 0.90 -12.92 12.87
N GLY A 12 0.34 -11.75 13.15
CA GLY A 12 -0.75 -11.57 14.11
C GLY A 12 -0.35 -12.01 15.51
N LEU A 13 -1.11 -12.93 16.11
CA LEU A 13 -0.84 -13.53 17.41
C LEU A 13 -0.31 -14.97 17.29
N THR A 14 -0.02 -15.45 16.08
CA THR A 14 0.34 -16.85 15.83
C THR A 14 1.77 -17.17 16.25
N CYS A 15 2.74 -16.40 15.79
CA CYS A 15 4.15 -16.54 16.16
C CYS A 15 4.85 -15.19 16.05
N ALA A 16 5.93 -14.97 16.79
CA ALA A 16 6.67 -13.72 16.73
C ALA A 16 7.51 -13.66 15.45
N THR A 17 7.23 -12.68 14.60
CA THR A 17 8.08 -12.23 13.49
C THR A 17 8.47 -10.79 13.75
N TRP A 18 9.64 -10.38 13.25
CA TRP A 18 10.13 -9.00 13.44
C TRP A 18 10.08 -8.53 14.89
N TYR A 19 10.57 -9.38 15.80
CA TYR A 19 10.60 -9.11 17.24
C TYR A 19 9.20 -8.91 17.87
N GLY A 20 8.14 -9.39 17.22
CA GLY A 20 6.75 -9.20 17.65
C GLY A 20 6.27 -7.77 17.49
N LYS A 21 6.91 -6.97 16.63
CA LYS A 21 6.62 -5.55 16.43
C LYS A 21 5.65 -5.33 15.28
N HIS A 22 4.88 -4.27 15.40
CA HIS A 22 3.98 -3.82 14.36
C HIS A 22 4.78 -3.10 13.27
N HIS A 23 4.58 -3.51 12.02
CA HIS A 23 5.01 -2.77 10.85
C HIS A 23 3.85 -1.93 10.32
N THR A 24 3.95 -0.61 10.50
CA THR A 24 2.92 0.35 10.12
C THR A 24 2.67 0.36 8.62
N GLU A 25 3.69 0.05 7.83
CA GLU A 25 3.58 -0.14 6.38
C GLU A 25 2.67 -1.32 5.98
N MET A 26 2.51 -2.34 6.83
CA MET A 26 1.65 -3.48 6.54
C MET A 26 0.19 -3.23 6.95
N ILE A 27 -0.13 -2.10 7.59
CA ILE A 27 -1.44 -1.91 8.21
C ILE A 27 -2.58 -1.94 7.20
N TRP A 28 -2.36 -1.41 6.00
CA TRP A 28 -3.37 -1.45 4.94
C TRP A 28 -3.67 -2.90 4.57
N TRP A 29 -2.64 -3.70 4.30
CA TRP A 29 -2.78 -5.11 3.95
C TRP A 29 -3.45 -5.91 5.07
N HIS A 30 -3.18 -5.57 6.32
CA HIS A 30 -3.82 -6.22 7.47
C HIS A 30 -5.29 -5.87 7.68
N THR A 31 -5.77 -4.69 7.26
CA THR A 31 -7.03 -4.15 7.82
C THR A 31 -8.00 -3.58 6.81
N ALA A 32 -7.56 -3.19 5.61
CA ALA A 32 -8.45 -2.63 4.59
C ALA A 32 -9.60 -3.59 4.26
N HIS A 33 -9.30 -4.89 4.16
CA HIS A 33 -10.30 -5.91 3.88
C HIS A 33 -11.45 -5.95 4.89
N PHE A 34 -11.27 -5.55 6.16
CA PHE A 34 -12.38 -5.56 7.11
C PHE A 34 -13.52 -4.64 6.65
N ALA A 35 -13.22 -3.41 6.25
CA ALA A 35 -14.22 -2.50 5.70
C ALA A 35 -14.79 -3.03 4.36
N LEU A 36 -13.94 -3.59 3.50
CA LEU A 36 -14.35 -4.14 2.21
C LEU A 36 -15.28 -5.34 2.32
N TRP A 37 -15.20 -6.10 3.41
CA TRP A 37 -16.03 -7.25 3.71
C TRP A 37 -17.18 -6.92 4.68
N GLY A 38 -17.54 -5.64 4.83
CA GLY A 38 -18.71 -5.22 5.61
C GLY A 38 -18.53 -5.27 7.13
N ASN A 39 -17.29 -5.25 7.63
CA ASN A 39 -16.95 -5.24 9.05
C ASN A 39 -16.08 -4.01 9.42
N PRO A 40 -16.53 -2.77 9.10
CA PRO A 40 -15.73 -1.55 9.32
C PRO A 40 -15.32 -1.34 10.79
N GLU A 41 -16.09 -1.86 11.75
CA GLU A 41 -15.78 -1.80 13.18
C GLU A 41 -14.46 -2.52 13.55
N LEU A 42 -14.06 -3.55 12.79
CA LEU A 42 -12.77 -4.23 13.00
C LEU A 42 -11.59 -3.39 12.49
N LEU A 43 -11.78 -2.63 11.41
CA LEU A 43 -10.81 -1.62 10.97
C LEU A 43 -10.72 -0.47 11.99
N ALA A 44 -11.86 0.00 12.50
CA ALA A 44 -11.93 1.10 13.46
C ALA A 44 -11.11 0.83 14.74
N LYS A 45 -11.02 -0.42 15.21
CA LYS A 45 -10.17 -0.80 16.35
C LYS A 45 -8.69 -0.48 16.12
N ASN A 46 -8.19 -0.71 14.91
CA ASN A 46 -6.81 -0.41 14.54
C ASN A 46 -6.59 1.12 14.40
N LEU A 47 -7.54 1.84 13.80
CA LEU A 47 -7.45 3.31 13.70
C LEU A 47 -7.54 4.01 15.07
N ALA A 48 -8.24 3.42 16.05
CA ALA A 48 -8.24 3.93 17.41
C ALA A 48 -6.82 3.97 18.02
N TRP A 49 -5.92 3.06 17.64
CA TRP A 49 -4.52 3.14 18.04
C TRP A 49 -3.81 4.35 17.41
N PHE A 50 -4.00 4.60 16.11
CA PHE A 50 -3.43 5.79 15.46
C PHE A 50 -3.90 7.08 16.12
N GLN A 51 -5.19 7.18 16.47
CA GLN A 51 -5.72 8.32 17.21
C GLN A 51 -5.06 8.48 18.58
N ARG A 52 -4.92 7.40 19.36
CA ARG A 52 -4.24 7.44 20.67
C ARG A 52 -2.75 7.80 20.55
N GLN A 53 -2.10 7.39 19.47
CA GLN A 53 -0.67 7.64 19.23
C GLN A 53 -0.37 8.92 18.43
N LEU A 54 -1.39 9.69 18.08
CA LEU A 54 -1.22 10.95 17.36
C LEU A 54 -0.26 11.93 18.07
N PRO A 55 -0.28 12.08 19.42
CA PRO A 55 0.70 12.90 20.12
C PRO A 55 2.15 12.43 19.91
N ALA A 56 2.39 11.11 19.93
CA ALA A 56 3.71 10.55 19.65
C ALA A 56 4.12 10.78 18.20
N ALA A 57 3.17 10.74 17.26
CA ALA A 57 3.42 10.95 15.83
C ALA A 57 3.80 12.40 15.52
N ARG A 58 3.19 13.34 16.24
CA ARG A 58 3.55 14.77 16.20
C ARG A 58 4.94 15.02 16.78
N GLU A 59 5.28 14.39 17.91
CA GLU A 59 6.61 14.53 18.49
C GLU A 59 7.69 13.93 17.56
N LEU A 60 7.39 12.79 16.93
CA LEU A 60 8.28 12.20 15.93
C LEU A 60 8.47 13.12 14.71
N ALA A 61 7.41 13.74 14.20
CA ALA A 61 7.51 14.72 13.13
C ALA A 61 8.37 15.92 13.54
N LYS A 62 8.07 16.52 14.71
CA LYS A 62 8.80 17.67 15.25
C LYS A 62 10.29 17.39 15.45
N SER A 63 10.64 16.22 15.97
CA SER A 63 12.05 15.81 16.16
C SER A 63 12.84 15.71 14.84
N ARG A 64 12.14 15.63 13.71
CA ARG A 64 12.67 15.60 12.34
C ARG A 64 12.50 16.92 11.59
N GLY A 65 12.09 17.98 12.26
CA GLY A 65 11.83 19.28 11.63
C GLY A 65 10.60 19.31 10.72
N LEU A 66 9.69 18.34 10.88
CA LEU A 66 8.45 18.22 10.11
C LEU A 66 7.25 18.78 10.90
N ARG A 67 6.16 19.05 10.20
CA ARG A 67 4.87 19.41 10.80
C ARG A 67 3.93 18.21 10.82
N GLY A 68 2.73 18.38 11.36
CA GLY A 68 1.71 17.33 11.43
C GLY A 68 2.17 16.06 12.14
N ALA A 69 1.71 14.91 11.63
CA ALA A 69 2.01 13.59 12.18
C ALA A 69 2.93 12.78 11.24
N ARG A 70 3.98 12.17 11.82
CA ARG A 70 4.83 11.17 11.16
C ARG A 70 4.74 9.84 11.89
N TRP A 71 4.52 8.76 11.15
CA TRP A 71 4.28 7.43 11.67
C TRP A 71 5.53 6.55 11.58
N ALA A 72 6.00 6.00 12.70
CA ALA A 72 7.12 5.07 12.73
C ALA A 72 6.89 3.84 11.84
N LYS A 73 7.93 3.34 11.16
CA LYS A 73 7.84 2.13 10.33
C LYS A 73 7.60 0.87 11.16
N MET A 74 8.50 0.57 12.09
CA MET A 74 8.40 -0.57 13.02
C MET A 74 8.29 -0.04 14.45
N THR A 75 7.26 -0.47 15.17
CA THR A 75 6.97 0.06 16.49
C THR A 75 6.32 -0.96 17.44
N GLY A 76 6.47 -0.72 18.74
CA GLY A 76 5.61 -1.31 19.77
C GLY A 76 4.30 -0.52 19.97
N PRO A 77 3.53 -0.86 21.02
CA PRO A 77 2.27 -0.19 21.35
C PRO A 77 2.36 1.32 21.54
N GLU A 78 3.51 1.84 21.95
CA GLU A 78 3.74 3.25 22.29
C GLU A 78 4.19 4.12 21.12
N MET A 79 4.13 3.62 19.87
CA MET A 79 4.61 4.31 18.66
C MET A 79 6.11 4.67 18.66
N ARG A 80 6.89 4.18 19.63
CA ARG A 80 8.33 4.39 19.65
C ARG A 80 9.00 3.56 18.57
N GLU A 81 9.76 4.23 17.71
CA GLU A 81 10.61 3.58 16.71
C GLU A 81 11.50 2.53 17.36
N SER A 82 11.39 1.28 16.88
CA SER A 82 12.15 0.16 17.42
C SER A 82 13.39 -0.16 16.58
N PRO A 83 14.52 -0.55 17.19
CA PRO A 83 15.66 -1.08 16.47
C PRO A 83 15.27 -2.32 15.64
N GLY A 84 15.79 -2.41 14.40
CA GLY A 84 15.56 -3.54 13.49
C GLY A 84 14.68 -3.24 12.27
N GLY A 85 13.98 -2.10 12.26
CA GLY A 85 13.32 -1.56 11.07
C GLY A 85 14.02 -0.27 10.64
N ASN A 86 14.14 -0.02 9.34
CA ASN A 86 14.76 1.22 8.86
C ASN A 86 13.78 2.41 8.99
N PRO A 87 14.12 3.44 9.78
CA PRO A 87 13.24 4.58 10.04
C PRO A 87 13.06 5.52 8.84
N LEU A 88 13.81 5.28 7.76
CA LEU A 88 13.73 6.06 6.53
C LEU A 88 12.63 5.59 5.57
N ILE A 89 11.97 4.47 5.87
CA ILE A 89 10.80 4.02 5.10
C ILE A 89 9.64 5.00 5.31
N VAL A 90 8.97 5.36 4.21
CA VAL A 90 7.88 6.36 4.24
C VAL A 90 6.60 5.94 3.53
N TRP A 91 6.54 4.80 2.87
CA TRP A 91 5.32 4.41 2.15
C TRP A 91 4.12 4.11 3.08
N ASN A 92 4.38 3.97 4.38
CA ASN A 92 3.35 3.83 5.41
C ASN A 92 2.60 5.12 5.75
N GLN A 93 3.21 6.29 5.51
CA GLN A 93 2.71 7.57 6.02
C GLN A 93 1.26 7.87 5.59
N PRO A 94 0.83 7.57 4.34
CA PRO A 94 -0.52 7.90 3.89
C PRO A 94 -1.61 6.91 4.34
N HIS A 95 -1.26 5.75 4.89
CA HIS A 95 -2.24 4.71 5.24
C HIS A 95 -3.38 5.17 6.15
N PRO A 96 -3.15 5.98 7.20
CA PRO A 96 -4.24 6.45 8.07
C PRO A 96 -5.32 7.20 7.30
N ILE A 97 -4.95 8.05 6.34
CA ILE A 97 -5.90 8.77 5.48
C ILE A 97 -6.69 7.77 4.64
N TYR A 98 -6.04 6.77 4.05
CA TYR A 98 -6.72 5.75 3.25
C TYR A 98 -7.73 4.97 4.06
N LEU A 99 -7.32 4.47 5.22
CA LEU A 99 -8.16 3.67 6.09
C LEU A 99 -9.33 4.49 6.67
N CYS A 100 -9.12 5.77 7.00
CA CYS A 100 -10.19 6.68 7.38
C CYS A 100 -11.19 6.91 6.24
N GLU A 101 -10.73 7.03 4.99
CA GLU A 101 -11.61 7.15 3.83
C GLU A 101 -12.45 5.87 3.63
N LEU A 102 -11.90 4.69 3.87
CA LEU A 102 -12.69 3.45 3.85
C LEU A 102 -13.82 3.45 4.90
N LEU A 103 -13.56 3.94 6.12
CA LEU A 103 -14.59 4.07 7.15
C LEU A 103 -15.63 5.13 6.80
N TYR A 104 -15.21 6.27 6.26
CA TYR A 104 -16.13 7.29 5.78
C TYR A 104 -17.03 6.76 4.65
N ARG A 105 -16.48 6.03 3.68
CA ARG A 105 -17.28 5.43 2.60
C ARG A 105 -18.28 4.39 3.12
N ALA A 106 -17.92 3.65 4.17
CA ALA A 106 -18.82 2.70 4.82
C ALA A 106 -19.95 3.40 5.63
N ALA A 107 -19.69 4.59 6.17
CA ALA A 107 -20.64 5.37 6.96
C ALA A 107 -20.46 6.89 6.71
N PRO A 108 -20.99 7.43 5.59
CA PRO A 108 -20.72 8.81 5.15
C PRO A 108 -21.53 9.80 5.97
N SER A 109 -21.01 10.17 7.13
CA SER A 109 -21.69 11.04 8.10
C SER A 109 -20.77 12.14 8.63
N ALA A 110 -21.37 13.23 9.11
CA ALA A 110 -20.64 14.28 9.83
C ALA A 110 -19.95 13.71 11.08
N GLN A 111 -20.55 12.71 11.73
CA GLN A 111 -19.95 12.04 12.88
C GLN A 111 -18.66 11.31 12.51
N THR A 112 -18.64 10.55 11.41
CA THR A 112 -17.42 9.87 10.94
C THR A 112 -16.34 10.87 10.57
N LEU A 113 -16.71 11.97 9.90
CA LEU A 113 -15.77 13.03 9.52
C LEU A 113 -15.16 13.68 10.76
N GLU A 114 -15.97 14.08 11.75
CA GLU A 114 -15.45 14.72 12.95
C GLU A 114 -14.61 13.75 13.79
N GLN A 115 -14.99 12.48 13.88
CA GLN A 115 -14.25 11.46 14.61
C GLN A 115 -12.80 11.30 14.12
N TYR A 116 -12.59 11.30 12.80
CA TYR A 116 -11.26 11.07 12.20
C TYR A 116 -10.59 12.34 11.68
N ARG A 117 -11.24 13.50 11.85
CA ARG A 117 -10.76 14.81 11.37
C ARG A 117 -9.31 15.07 11.73
N GLU A 118 -8.98 14.98 13.01
CA GLU A 118 -7.64 15.30 13.50
C GLU A 118 -6.60 14.35 12.89
N LEU A 119 -6.89 13.04 12.85
CA LEU A 119 -5.99 12.04 12.29
C LEU A 119 -5.72 12.29 10.80
N VAL A 120 -6.75 12.60 10.01
CA VAL A 120 -6.62 12.86 8.57
C VAL A 120 -5.83 14.14 8.32
N LEU A 121 -6.19 15.25 8.98
CA LEU A 121 -5.59 16.56 8.71
C LEU A 121 -4.12 16.64 9.19
N GLU A 122 -3.81 16.05 10.35
CA GLU A 122 -2.44 16.00 10.87
C GLU A 122 -1.54 15.08 10.04
N THR A 123 -2.08 13.94 9.59
CA THR A 123 -1.33 13.08 8.67
C THR A 123 -1.07 13.82 7.37
N ALA A 124 -2.05 14.55 6.83
CA ALA A 124 -1.89 15.32 5.59
C ALA A 124 -0.86 16.46 5.71
N ASP A 125 -0.84 17.20 6.82
CA ASP A 125 0.21 18.20 7.07
C ASP A 125 1.60 17.55 7.23
N GLY A 126 1.64 16.36 7.83
CA GLY A 126 2.83 15.49 7.85
C GLY A 126 3.34 15.18 6.45
N LEU A 127 2.48 14.65 5.57
CA LEU A 127 2.81 14.36 4.17
C LEU A 127 3.31 15.62 3.44
N ALA A 128 2.59 16.75 3.57
CA ALA A 128 2.95 18.01 2.94
C ALA A 128 4.32 18.53 3.40
N SER A 129 4.65 18.36 4.69
CA SER A 129 5.94 18.81 5.24
C SER A 129 7.14 17.96 4.85
N MET A 130 6.93 16.74 4.34
CA MET A 130 8.00 15.86 3.84
C MET A 130 8.41 16.15 2.40
N LEU A 131 7.69 17.04 1.71
CA LEU A 131 7.99 17.43 0.34
C LEU A 131 8.92 18.65 0.31
N PHE A 132 9.85 18.66 -0.65
CA PHE A 132 10.74 19.78 -0.91
C PHE A 132 10.41 20.39 -2.27
N PHE A 133 10.34 21.72 -2.37
CA PHE A 133 10.12 22.39 -3.66
C PHE A 133 11.45 22.57 -4.40
N ASP A 134 11.63 21.85 -5.50
CA ASP A 134 12.77 22.00 -6.41
C ASP A 134 12.51 23.23 -7.30
N GLU A 135 13.06 24.39 -6.92
CA GLU A 135 12.88 25.66 -7.64
C GLU A 135 13.38 25.60 -9.09
N THR A 136 14.38 24.77 -9.37
CA THR A 136 14.92 24.65 -10.74
C THR A 136 13.93 23.93 -11.66
N LYS A 137 13.21 22.94 -11.13
CA LYS A 137 12.20 22.18 -11.89
C LYS A 137 10.78 22.70 -11.72
N GLY A 138 10.55 23.59 -10.77
CA GLY A 138 9.23 24.12 -10.43
C GLY A 138 8.28 23.06 -9.87
N VAL A 139 8.80 22.02 -9.21
CA VAL A 139 7.98 20.91 -8.69
C VAL A 139 8.35 20.51 -7.27
N TYR A 140 7.38 20.01 -6.50
CA TYR A 140 7.65 19.31 -5.26
C TYR A 140 8.20 17.91 -5.53
N VAL A 141 9.25 17.57 -4.81
CA VAL A 141 9.91 16.27 -4.86
C VAL A 141 9.84 15.59 -3.50
N LEU A 142 9.78 14.27 -3.52
CA LEU A 142 9.94 13.43 -2.33
C LEU A 142 11.37 12.90 -2.36
N GLY A 143 12.26 13.47 -1.53
CA GLY A 143 13.71 13.31 -1.66
C GLY A 143 14.39 12.66 -0.46
N PRO A 144 15.71 12.46 -0.53
CA PRO A 144 16.48 11.79 0.51
C PRO A 144 16.57 12.63 1.81
N PRO A 145 16.80 11.97 2.96
CA PRO A 145 16.92 10.52 3.12
C PRO A 145 15.54 9.83 3.09
N LEU A 146 15.40 8.84 2.22
CA LEU A 146 14.12 8.16 1.97
C LEU A 146 14.36 6.73 1.54
N TRP A 147 13.71 5.76 2.17
CA TRP A 147 13.70 4.39 1.68
C TRP A 147 12.34 4.03 1.13
N ILE A 148 12.35 3.43 -0.06
CA ILE A 148 11.15 3.14 -0.84
C ILE A 148 10.59 1.77 -0.47
N ALA A 149 9.36 1.48 -0.87
CA ALA A 149 8.72 0.20 -0.60
C ALA A 149 9.52 -1.04 -1.03
N GLN A 150 10.32 -0.97 -2.10
CA GLN A 150 11.19 -2.09 -2.52
C GLN A 150 12.40 -2.33 -1.60
N GLU A 151 12.76 -1.42 -0.70
CA GLU A 151 13.89 -1.59 0.24
C GLU A 151 15.27 -1.99 -0.39
N ILE A 152 15.47 -1.80 -1.70
CA ILE A 152 16.72 -2.17 -2.40
C ILE A 152 17.61 -0.99 -2.84
N TYR A 153 17.07 0.23 -2.87
CA TYR A 153 17.82 1.42 -3.28
C TYR A 153 18.49 2.11 -2.09
N ASP A 154 19.55 2.87 -2.36
CA ASP A 154 20.24 3.67 -1.35
C ASP A 154 19.34 4.80 -0.83
N PRO A 155 19.03 4.84 0.49
CA PRO A 155 18.19 5.89 1.05
C PRO A 155 18.79 7.30 0.92
N ALA A 156 20.10 7.43 0.80
CA ALA A 156 20.79 8.73 0.71
C ALA A 156 20.59 9.42 -0.64
N THR A 157 20.19 8.67 -1.68
CA THR A 157 20.07 9.17 -3.06
C THR A 157 18.68 8.92 -3.67
N SER A 158 17.80 8.25 -2.93
CA SER A 158 16.45 7.93 -3.39
C SER A 158 15.56 9.17 -3.45
N GLN A 159 14.99 9.44 -4.62
CA GLN A 159 14.08 10.54 -4.85
C GLN A 159 12.99 10.15 -5.85
N ASN A 160 11.77 10.63 -5.59
CA ASN A 160 10.59 10.50 -6.45
C ASN A 160 10.24 9.05 -6.80
N PRO A 161 10.00 8.18 -5.81
CA PRO A 161 9.50 6.84 -6.09
C PRO A 161 8.05 6.85 -6.56
N SER A 162 7.71 5.95 -7.50
CA SER A 162 6.41 5.95 -8.18
C SER A 162 5.24 5.73 -7.23
N PHE A 163 5.34 4.76 -6.33
CA PHE A 163 4.24 4.41 -5.45
C PHE A 163 3.95 5.53 -4.46
N GLU A 164 4.97 6.03 -3.77
CA GLU A 164 4.83 7.04 -2.73
C GLU A 164 4.42 8.39 -3.32
N LEU A 165 4.93 8.80 -4.50
CA LEU A 165 4.44 10.00 -5.18
C LEU A 165 2.93 9.90 -5.51
N ALA A 166 2.48 8.76 -6.05
CA ALA A 166 1.07 8.55 -6.32
C ALA A 166 0.24 8.57 -5.02
N TYR A 167 0.78 8.01 -3.94
CA TYR A 167 0.08 7.94 -2.66
C TYR A 167 0.00 9.31 -1.98
N TRP A 168 1.06 10.12 -2.04
CA TRP A 168 1.04 11.51 -1.57
C TRP A 168 -0.02 12.31 -2.31
N ARG A 169 -0.04 12.20 -3.65
CA ARG A 169 -1.05 12.86 -4.49
C ARG A 169 -2.46 12.49 -4.07
N TRP A 170 -2.72 11.18 -3.96
CA TRP A 170 -4.04 10.68 -3.59
C TRP A 170 -4.43 11.12 -2.17
N ALA A 171 -3.54 10.99 -1.20
CA ALA A 171 -3.85 11.26 0.20
C ALA A 171 -4.06 12.76 0.48
N LEU A 172 -3.27 13.65 -0.14
CA LEU A 172 -3.48 15.09 -0.04
C LEU A 172 -4.78 15.53 -0.72
N ALA A 173 -5.12 14.95 -1.89
CA ALA A 173 -6.40 15.22 -2.54
C ALA A 173 -7.61 14.72 -1.70
N THR A 174 -7.48 13.54 -1.09
CA THR A 174 -8.47 13.01 -0.14
C THR A 174 -8.59 13.91 1.08
N ALA A 175 -7.49 14.39 1.65
CA ALA A 175 -7.51 15.31 2.78
C ALA A 175 -8.18 16.65 2.42
N GLN A 176 -7.96 17.19 1.22
CA GLN A 176 -8.69 18.37 0.74
C GLN A 176 -10.20 18.10 0.64
N SER A 177 -10.58 16.91 0.17
CA SER A 177 -11.98 16.49 0.13
C SER A 177 -12.58 16.40 1.53
N TRP A 178 -11.82 15.89 2.51
CA TRP A 178 -12.23 15.88 3.93
C TRP A 178 -12.44 17.28 4.47
N ARG A 179 -11.55 18.23 4.18
CA ARG A 179 -11.72 19.65 4.59
C ARG A 179 -13.04 20.21 4.08
N GLN A 180 -13.34 20.02 2.79
CA GLN A 180 -14.59 20.50 2.19
C GLN A 180 -15.82 19.82 2.81
N ARG A 181 -15.77 18.50 3.01
CA ARG A 181 -16.85 17.74 3.67
C ARG A 181 -17.08 18.17 5.14
N LEU A 182 -16.04 18.67 5.81
CA LEU A 182 -16.09 19.27 7.15
C LEU A 182 -16.51 20.75 7.16
N GLY A 183 -16.82 21.36 6.00
CA GLY A 183 -17.15 22.78 5.89
C GLY A 183 -15.95 23.72 6.05
N LEU A 184 -14.72 23.20 6.01
CA LEU A 184 -13.49 24.00 5.99
C LEU A 184 -13.15 24.40 4.56
N SER A 185 -12.50 25.55 4.40
CA SER A 185 -11.86 25.90 3.13
C SER A 185 -10.74 24.92 2.80
N ARG A 186 -10.49 24.70 1.51
CA ARG A 186 -9.28 24.01 1.03
C ARG A 186 -8.03 24.71 1.56
N ASP A 187 -6.98 23.93 1.83
CA ASP A 187 -5.66 24.49 2.18
C ASP A 187 -4.92 24.90 0.91
N PRO A 188 -4.59 26.20 0.71
CA PRO A 188 -3.91 26.65 -0.51
C PRO A 188 -2.51 26.05 -0.70
N ALA A 189 -1.79 25.72 0.39
CA ALA A 189 -0.48 25.11 0.28
C ALA A 189 -0.57 23.67 -0.22
N TRP A 190 -1.60 22.92 0.20
CA TRP A 190 -1.85 21.57 -0.31
C TRP A 190 -2.31 21.60 -1.77
N ASP A 191 -3.08 22.61 -2.18
CA ASP A 191 -3.45 22.82 -3.59
C ASP A 191 -2.21 23.08 -4.45
N HIS A 192 -1.34 23.99 -4.02
CA HIS A 192 -0.08 24.27 -4.71
C HIS A 192 0.80 23.02 -4.83
N ILE A 193 0.87 22.19 -3.78
CA ILE A 193 1.55 20.89 -3.83
C ILE A 193 0.91 19.97 -4.87
N LEU A 194 -0.41 19.80 -4.87
CA LEU A 194 -1.09 18.90 -5.81
C LEU A 194 -0.87 19.30 -7.28
N GLU A 195 -0.86 20.60 -7.55
CA GLU A 195 -0.60 21.20 -8.87
C GLU A 195 0.85 21.03 -9.32
N HIS A 196 1.80 21.07 -8.38
CA HIS A 196 3.23 21.07 -8.68
C HIS A 196 3.97 19.82 -8.19
N LEU A 197 3.28 18.76 -7.78
CA LEU A 197 3.95 17.52 -7.36
C LEU A 197 4.57 16.83 -8.57
N ALA A 198 5.82 16.37 -8.43
CA ALA A 198 6.55 15.69 -9.48
C ALA A 198 5.72 14.59 -10.17
N PRO A 199 5.84 14.44 -11.50
CA PRO A 199 5.15 13.37 -12.22
C PRO A 199 5.71 12.01 -11.79
N LEU A 200 4.91 10.95 -12.00
CA LEU A 200 5.39 9.59 -11.78
C LEU A 200 6.56 9.31 -12.76
N PRO A 201 7.70 8.80 -12.26
CA PRO A 201 8.88 8.60 -13.07
C PRO A 201 8.64 7.52 -14.12
N GLN A 202 9.13 7.78 -15.33
CA GLN A 202 8.99 6.89 -16.47
C GLN A 202 10.31 6.74 -17.20
N LYS A 203 10.51 5.57 -17.80
CA LYS A 203 11.58 5.31 -18.76
C LYS A 203 11.06 4.38 -19.86
N ASP A 204 11.34 4.71 -21.11
CA ASP A 204 10.93 3.93 -22.29
C ASP A 204 9.44 3.57 -22.30
N GLY A 205 8.60 4.54 -21.92
CA GLY A 205 7.14 4.40 -21.89
C GLY A 205 6.59 3.46 -20.81
N LYS A 206 7.37 3.14 -19.77
CA LYS A 206 6.97 2.35 -18.60
C LYS A 206 7.21 3.14 -17.32
N TYR A 207 6.38 2.93 -16.30
CA TYR A 207 6.65 3.44 -14.96
C TYR A 207 7.80 2.67 -14.33
N VAL A 208 8.75 3.38 -13.73
CA VAL A 208 9.88 2.79 -13.00
C VAL A 208 9.66 2.94 -11.49
N ALA A 209 10.35 2.16 -10.68
CA ALA A 209 10.20 2.24 -9.23
C ALA A 209 10.67 3.58 -8.65
N LEU A 210 11.78 4.13 -9.15
CA LEU A 210 12.46 5.28 -8.58
C LEU A 210 12.88 6.30 -9.64
N GLY A 211 12.57 7.58 -9.41
CA GLY A 211 12.91 8.66 -10.35
C GLY A 211 14.40 9.00 -10.40
N SER A 212 15.12 8.95 -9.27
CA SER A 212 16.56 9.18 -9.26
C SER A 212 17.38 8.04 -9.87
N HIS A 213 16.82 6.82 -9.91
CA HIS A 213 17.44 5.63 -10.49
C HIS A 213 16.41 4.89 -11.35
N PRO A 214 16.13 5.37 -12.58
CA PRO A 214 15.08 4.82 -13.43
C PRO A 214 15.54 3.53 -14.14
N ASP A 215 16.20 2.62 -13.44
CA ASP A 215 16.85 1.42 -14.00
C ASP A 215 16.02 0.13 -13.83
N THR A 216 14.77 0.24 -13.39
CA THR A 216 13.92 -0.88 -12.99
C THR A 216 13.80 -1.99 -14.05
N PHE A 217 13.86 -1.66 -15.33
CA PHE A 217 13.79 -2.65 -16.42
C PHE A 217 15.13 -2.85 -17.15
N ASP A 218 16.19 -2.14 -16.76
CA ASP A 218 17.53 -2.27 -17.34
C ASP A 218 18.45 -3.11 -16.46
N ASN A 219 18.23 -3.06 -15.15
CA ASN A 219 19.02 -3.74 -14.14
C ASN A 219 18.21 -4.89 -13.54
N LEU A 220 18.76 -6.10 -13.58
CA LEU A 220 18.12 -7.27 -12.98
C LEU A 220 18.01 -7.12 -11.45
N ALA A 221 18.99 -6.50 -10.80
CA ALA A 221 18.97 -6.29 -9.35
C ALA A 221 17.79 -5.39 -8.92
N SER A 222 17.37 -4.45 -9.77
CA SER A 222 16.23 -3.56 -9.51
C SER A 222 14.86 -4.25 -9.60
N ARG A 223 14.83 -5.52 -10.02
CA ARG A 223 13.63 -6.38 -10.13
C ARG A 223 13.57 -7.45 -9.03
N HIS A 224 14.44 -7.33 -8.04
CA HIS A 224 14.59 -8.30 -6.95
C HIS A 224 13.91 -7.81 -5.67
N ASP A 225 12.66 -7.31 -5.80
CA ASP A 225 11.77 -6.98 -4.69
C ASP A 225 10.33 -6.72 -5.21
N HIS A 226 9.48 -6.01 -4.49
CA HIS A 226 8.09 -5.71 -4.85
C HIS A 226 7.93 -4.91 -6.17
N PRO A 227 7.02 -5.26 -7.10
CA PRO A 227 6.73 -4.44 -8.29
C PRO A 227 5.81 -3.25 -7.95
N THR A 228 6.22 -2.40 -7.00
CA THR A 228 5.39 -1.31 -6.43
C THR A 228 5.08 -0.20 -7.42
N MET A 229 5.77 -0.10 -8.55
CA MET A 229 5.38 0.81 -9.64
C MET A 229 3.98 0.51 -10.21
N LEU A 230 3.40 -0.66 -9.92
CA LEU A 230 2.01 -1.01 -10.26
C LEU A 230 0.98 -0.51 -9.23
N ALA A 231 1.38 -0.32 -7.97
CA ALA A 231 0.51 0.11 -6.89
C ALA A 231 -0.23 1.45 -7.12
N PRO A 232 0.29 2.44 -7.89
CA PRO A 232 -0.47 3.63 -8.29
C PRO A 232 -1.82 3.35 -8.93
N LEU A 233 -1.99 2.21 -9.61
CA LEU A 233 -3.28 1.78 -10.16
C LEU A 233 -3.83 0.52 -9.48
N GLY A 234 -2.99 -0.33 -8.89
CA GLY A 234 -3.45 -1.51 -8.13
C GLY A 234 -4.06 -1.15 -6.78
N LEU A 235 -3.27 -0.53 -5.91
CA LEU A 235 -3.67 -0.16 -4.56
C LEU A 235 -4.48 1.15 -4.54
N LEU A 236 -4.06 2.12 -5.36
CA LEU A 236 -4.62 3.47 -5.43
C LEU A 236 -5.48 3.64 -6.68
N PRO A 237 -6.47 4.55 -6.71
CA PRO A 237 -7.37 4.71 -7.85
C PRO A 237 -6.75 5.34 -9.11
N GLY A 238 -5.43 5.54 -9.14
CA GLY A 238 -4.72 6.05 -10.32
C GLY A 238 -4.86 7.52 -10.67
N PRO A 239 -4.97 8.49 -9.73
CA PRO A 239 -5.00 9.89 -10.11
C PRO A 239 -3.70 10.29 -10.84
N GLY A 240 -3.82 10.67 -12.11
CA GLY A 240 -2.67 11.02 -12.96
C GLY A 240 -1.89 9.82 -13.51
N VAL A 241 -2.43 8.59 -13.41
CA VAL A 241 -1.85 7.40 -14.04
C VAL A 241 -2.36 7.28 -15.48
N ASP A 242 -1.43 7.17 -16.43
CA ASP A 242 -1.76 6.83 -17.81
C ASP A 242 -1.95 5.30 -17.94
N HIS A 243 -3.16 4.88 -18.31
CA HIS A 243 -3.52 3.47 -18.39
C HIS A 243 -2.71 2.71 -19.44
N ALA A 244 -2.33 3.34 -20.56
CA ALA A 244 -1.52 2.69 -21.58
C ALA A 244 -0.10 2.41 -21.08
N THR A 245 0.51 3.38 -20.39
CA THR A 245 1.81 3.25 -19.72
C THR A 245 1.76 2.20 -18.61
N MET A 246 0.72 2.20 -17.79
CA MET A 246 0.54 1.18 -16.76
C MET A 246 0.33 -0.21 -17.37
N GLY A 247 -0.36 -0.31 -18.51
CA GLY A 247 -0.49 -1.55 -19.28
C GLY A 247 0.85 -2.12 -19.74
N ARG A 248 1.71 -1.29 -20.35
CA ARG A 248 3.08 -1.68 -20.73
C ARG A 248 3.94 -2.03 -19.51
N THR A 249 3.74 -1.34 -18.39
CA THR A 249 4.44 -1.61 -17.13
C THR A 249 4.04 -2.97 -16.57
N LEU A 250 2.75 -3.28 -16.54
CA LEU A 250 2.24 -4.60 -16.14
C LEU A 250 2.82 -5.70 -17.03
N GLU A 251 2.81 -5.52 -18.35
CA GLU A 251 3.40 -6.51 -19.26
C GLU A 251 4.89 -6.77 -19.00
N ALA A 252 5.67 -5.72 -18.74
CA ALA A 252 7.09 -5.86 -18.42
C ALA A 252 7.31 -6.61 -17.09
N VAL A 253 6.48 -6.37 -16.08
CA VAL A 253 6.50 -7.12 -14.81
C VAL A 253 6.16 -8.59 -15.05
N LEU A 254 5.07 -8.88 -15.78
CA LEU A 254 4.66 -10.26 -16.08
C LEU A 254 5.75 -11.05 -16.83
N GLN A 255 6.47 -10.40 -17.73
CA GLN A 255 7.50 -11.04 -18.55
C GLN A 255 8.83 -11.26 -17.82
N SER A 256 9.20 -10.36 -16.91
CA SER A 256 10.62 -10.21 -16.53
C SER A 256 10.88 -9.99 -15.04
N TRP A 257 9.83 -9.98 -14.22
CA TRP A 257 9.98 -9.89 -12.76
C TRP A 257 10.51 -11.18 -12.15
N ASP A 258 11.15 -11.07 -10.99
CA ASP A 258 11.60 -12.22 -10.21
C ASP A 258 10.43 -12.82 -9.42
N TRP A 259 9.83 -13.88 -9.97
CA TRP A 259 8.70 -14.58 -9.34
C TRP A 259 9.13 -15.66 -8.34
N GLU A 260 10.44 -15.91 -8.18
CA GLU A 260 10.94 -17.07 -7.43
C GLU A 260 11.61 -16.72 -6.11
N THR A 261 12.33 -15.61 -6.01
CA THR A 261 13.11 -15.32 -4.80
C THR A 261 12.52 -14.19 -3.95
N LYS A 262 12.20 -13.03 -4.53
CA LYS A 262 11.93 -11.80 -3.77
C LYS A 262 10.59 -11.13 -4.09
N ILE A 263 9.61 -11.93 -4.50
CA ILE A 263 8.21 -11.52 -4.55
C ILE A 263 7.48 -11.97 -3.28
N TRP A 264 6.70 -11.10 -2.67
CA TRP A 264 5.96 -11.35 -1.43
C TRP A 264 4.49 -11.68 -1.69
N GLY A 265 3.84 -12.31 -0.73
CA GLY A 265 2.47 -12.78 -0.93
C GLY A 265 1.44 -11.67 -1.16
N TRP A 266 1.69 -10.42 -0.72
CA TRP A 266 0.80 -9.29 -1.04
C TRP A 266 1.04 -8.69 -2.45
N ASP A 267 2.16 -9.02 -3.11
CA ASP A 267 2.44 -8.55 -4.46
C ASP A 267 1.47 -9.15 -5.48
N TYR A 268 1.10 -10.43 -5.33
CA TYR A 268 0.18 -11.09 -6.26
C TYR A 268 -1.20 -10.39 -6.28
N PRO A 269 -1.86 -10.14 -5.13
CA PRO A 269 -3.07 -9.31 -5.11
C PRO A 269 -2.89 -7.91 -5.68
N MET A 270 -1.76 -7.24 -5.42
CA MET A 270 -1.48 -5.89 -5.93
C MET A 270 -1.38 -5.86 -7.47
N ILE A 271 -0.70 -6.84 -8.05
CA ILE A 271 -0.61 -7.04 -9.50
C ILE A 271 -1.99 -7.39 -10.08
N ALA A 272 -2.75 -8.26 -9.42
CA ALA A 272 -4.11 -8.64 -9.84
C ALA A 272 -5.08 -7.44 -9.84
N MET A 273 -5.06 -6.62 -8.79
CA MET A 273 -5.85 -5.39 -8.71
C MET A 273 -5.49 -4.41 -9.83
N THR A 274 -4.21 -4.31 -10.18
CA THR A 274 -3.73 -3.51 -11.31
C THR A 274 -4.30 -4.04 -12.64
N ALA A 275 -4.19 -5.34 -12.87
CA ALA A 275 -4.74 -5.98 -14.07
C ALA A 275 -6.26 -5.79 -14.18
N ALA A 276 -7.00 -5.92 -13.08
CA ALA A 276 -8.44 -5.70 -13.05
C ALA A 276 -8.81 -4.26 -13.46
N ARG A 277 -8.12 -3.24 -12.91
CA ARG A 277 -8.33 -1.83 -13.28
C ARG A 277 -7.94 -1.49 -14.71
N LEU A 278 -7.02 -2.25 -15.30
CA LEU A 278 -6.66 -2.16 -16.72
C LEU A 278 -7.66 -2.88 -17.65
N GLY A 279 -8.74 -3.45 -17.12
CA GLY A 279 -9.71 -4.21 -17.92
C GLY A 279 -9.16 -5.55 -18.40
N ARG A 280 -8.23 -6.17 -17.65
CA ARG A 280 -7.65 -7.48 -17.93
C ARG A 280 -8.04 -8.51 -16.86
N PRO A 281 -9.33 -8.84 -16.71
CA PRO A 281 -9.81 -9.69 -15.63
C PRO A 281 -9.28 -11.13 -15.70
N GLU A 282 -8.97 -11.65 -16.89
CA GLU A 282 -8.33 -12.96 -17.05
C GLU A 282 -6.94 -12.98 -16.40
N THR A 283 -6.14 -11.95 -16.67
CA THR A 283 -4.82 -11.77 -16.07
C THR A 283 -4.95 -11.58 -14.56
N ALA A 284 -5.95 -10.84 -14.08
CA ALA A 284 -6.18 -10.66 -12.64
C ALA A 284 -6.43 -12.01 -11.92
N VAL A 285 -7.31 -12.85 -12.48
CA VAL A 285 -7.60 -14.19 -11.94
C VAL A 285 -6.37 -15.10 -12.04
N GLU A 286 -5.67 -15.10 -13.16
CA GLU A 286 -4.44 -15.88 -13.35
C GLU A 286 -3.40 -15.54 -12.27
N ILE A 287 -3.20 -14.26 -11.97
CA ILE A 287 -2.22 -13.83 -10.97
C ILE A 287 -2.61 -14.25 -9.56
N LEU A 288 -3.89 -14.13 -9.18
CA LEU A 288 -4.34 -14.60 -7.87
C LEU A 288 -4.13 -16.12 -7.70
N LEU A 289 -4.29 -16.88 -8.77
CA LEU A 289 -4.15 -18.35 -8.78
C LEU A 289 -2.76 -18.83 -9.19
N ARG A 290 -1.82 -17.91 -9.46
CA ARG A 290 -0.48 -18.25 -9.95
C ARG A 290 0.26 -19.05 -8.90
N GLU A 291 0.80 -20.20 -9.29
CA GLU A 291 1.70 -20.95 -8.44
C GLU A 291 2.99 -20.15 -8.21
N GLY A 292 3.36 -19.95 -6.95
CA GLY A 292 4.55 -19.21 -6.57
C GLY A 292 4.97 -19.52 -5.14
N PRO A 293 6.23 -19.24 -4.77
CA PRO A 293 6.79 -19.56 -3.46
C PRO A 293 6.02 -18.91 -2.29
N ASN A 294 5.38 -17.77 -2.56
CA ASN A 294 4.70 -16.92 -1.58
C ASN A 294 3.22 -16.65 -1.94
N ASN A 295 2.66 -17.40 -2.90
CA ASN A 295 1.23 -17.38 -3.24
C ASN A 295 0.61 -18.76 -2.99
N HIS A 296 0.82 -19.28 -1.79
CA HIS A 296 0.38 -20.62 -1.39
C HIS A 296 -0.31 -20.57 -0.03
N TYR A 297 -1.58 -20.97 -0.01
CA TYR A 297 -2.41 -20.98 1.20
C TYR A 297 -2.55 -22.41 1.70
N LEU A 298 -2.16 -22.62 2.96
CA LEU A 298 -2.24 -23.91 3.65
C LEU A 298 -3.71 -24.29 3.96
N PRO A 299 -4.02 -25.56 4.29
CA PRO A 299 -5.37 -25.98 4.68
C PRO A 299 -5.97 -25.22 5.87
N ASN A 300 -5.14 -24.63 6.73
CA ASN A 300 -5.58 -23.77 7.84
C ASN A 300 -5.81 -22.31 7.42
N GLY A 301 -5.66 -21.98 6.13
CA GLY A 301 -5.84 -20.66 5.55
C GLY A 301 -4.63 -19.74 5.63
N HIS A 302 -3.56 -20.08 6.36
CA HIS A 302 -2.37 -19.22 6.42
C HIS A 302 -1.55 -19.27 5.13
N CYS A 303 -0.99 -18.12 4.75
CA CYS A 303 0.01 -18.03 3.69
C CYS A 303 1.42 -17.92 4.30
N PRO A 304 2.29 -18.93 4.17
CA PRO A 304 3.68 -18.80 4.57
C PRO A 304 4.43 -17.84 3.64
N GLN A 305 5.43 -17.16 4.17
CA GLN A 305 6.35 -16.33 3.39
C GLN A 305 7.75 -16.93 3.50
N ARG A 306 8.30 -17.34 2.36
CA ARG A 306 9.63 -17.91 2.20
C ARG A 306 10.68 -16.82 2.08
N SER A 307 11.92 -17.19 2.40
CA SER A 307 13.10 -16.34 2.25
C SER A 307 13.41 -16.05 0.79
N ASP A 308 14.32 -15.09 0.60
CA ASP A 308 14.91 -14.62 -0.64
C ASP A 308 15.78 -15.64 -1.40
N GLU A 309 15.59 -16.93 -1.11
CA GLU A 309 16.33 -18.01 -1.72
C GLU A 309 15.37 -18.94 -2.48
N ALA A 310 15.66 -19.13 -3.77
CA ALA A 310 14.96 -20.05 -4.65
C ALA A 310 14.81 -21.45 -4.00
N ALA A 311 13.69 -22.12 -4.25
CA ALA A 311 13.52 -23.48 -3.75
C ALA A 311 14.45 -24.42 -4.53
N PRO A 312 15.33 -25.20 -3.86
CA PRO A 312 16.00 -26.27 -4.57
C PRO A 312 14.94 -27.24 -5.11
N LYS A 313 15.11 -27.70 -6.35
CA LYS A 313 14.17 -28.64 -7.02
C LYS A 313 13.91 -29.93 -6.22
N SER A 314 14.79 -30.26 -5.26
CA SER A 314 14.62 -31.36 -4.32
C SER A 314 15.13 -30.94 -2.94
N PRO A 315 14.28 -30.34 -2.08
CA PRO A 315 14.70 -29.92 -0.74
C PRO A 315 14.98 -31.14 0.12
N LYS A 316 16.07 -31.09 0.91
CA LYS A 316 16.32 -32.11 1.94
C LYS A 316 15.19 -32.04 2.98
N PRO A 317 14.58 -33.17 3.36
CA PRO A 317 13.63 -33.19 4.48
C PRO A 317 14.25 -32.53 5.72
N GLY A 318 13.55 -31.58 6.32
CA GLY A 318 14.02 -30.86 7.52
C GLY A 318 15.01 -29.71 7.26
N ALA A 319 15.28 -29.32 6.01
CA ALA A 319 16.02 -28.10 5.73
C ALA A 319 15.26 -26.89 6.28
N ARG A 320 15.83 -26.23 7.30
CA ARG A 320 15.28 -24.98 7.84
C ARG A 320 15.48 -23.87 6.81
N LYS A 321 14.41 -23.46 6.15
CA LYS A 321 14.37 -22.14 5.50
C LYS A 321 13.88 -21.10 6.50
N ARG A 322 14.33 -19.85 6.35
CA ARG A 322 13.76 -18.71 7.08
C ARG A 322 12.36 -18.48 6.52
N GLU A 323 11.39 -19.15 7.11
CA GLU A 323 9.99 -19.05 6.72
C GLU A 323 9.21 -18.34 7.81
N ILE A 324 8.48 -17.30 7.43
CA ILE A 324 7.39 -16.78 8.23
C ILE A 324 6.23 -17.75 8.05
N ALA A 325 5.93 -18.55 9.08
CA ALA A 325 4.94 -19.61 9.00
C ALA A 325 3.51 -19.11 8.70
N ALA A 326 3.20 -17.86 9.07
CA ALA A 326 1.96 -17.18 8.75
C ALA A 326 2.24 -15.71 8.46
N TYR A 327 2.09 -15.29 7.21
CA TYR A 327 2.27 -13.92 6.77
C TYR A 327 0.91 -13.32 6.41
N LEU A 328 0.28 -12.69 7.39
CA LEU A 328 -1.10 -12.23 7.28
C LEU A 328 -1.31 -11.03 6.31
N PRO A 329 -0.31 -10.20 5.96
CA PRO A 329 -0.47 -9.25 4.87
C PRO A 329 -0.89 -9.92 3.56
N ALA A 330 -0.35 -11.10 3.23
CA ALA A 330 -0.77 -11.86 2.03
C ALA A 330 -2.24 -12.30 2.11
N ASN A 331 -2.70 -12.72 3.28
CA ASN A 331 -4.11 -13.07 3.51
C ASN A 331 -5.04 -11.87 3.33
N GLY A 332 -4.73 -10.74 3.98
CA GLY A 332 -5.56 -9.55 3.88
C GLY A 332 -5.49 -8.88 2.51
N ALA A 333 -4.36 -8.98 1.81
CA ALA A 333 -4.21 -8.54 0.43
C ALA A 333 -5.11 -9.35 -0.52
N LEU A 334 -5.14 -10.69 -0.41
CA LEU A 334 -6.03 -11.54 -1.20
C LEU A 334 -7.50 -11.17 -0.95
N LEU A 335 -7.90 -11.03 0.31
CA LEU A 335 -9.27 -10.64 0.66
C LEU A 335 -9.63 -9.26 0.08
N SER A 336 -8.71 -8.30 0.11
CA SER A 336 -8.91 -6.97 -0.47
C SER A 336 -9.07 -7.03 -1.99
N ALA A 337 -8.21 -7.79 -2.68
CA ALA A 337 -8.27 -7.94 -4.13
C ALA A 337 -9.55 -8.66 -4.59
N VAL A 338 -9.96 -9.73 -3.91
CA VAL A 338 -11.22 -10.42 -4.22
C VAL A 338 -12.42 -9.49 -4.03
N ALA A 339 -12.43 -8.69 -2.95
CA ALA A 339 -13.49 -7.71 -2.74
C ALA A 339 -13.53 -6.65 -3.83
N MET A 340 -12.38 -6.09 -4.20
CA MET A 340 -12.27 -5.13 -5.31
C MET A 340 -12.71 -5.74 -6.64
N MET A 341 -12.29 -6.96 -6.97
CA MET A 341 -12.64 -7.62 -8.22
C MET A 341 -14.14 -7.93 -8.31
N ALA A 342 -14.79 -8.25 -7.17
CA ALA A 342 -16.21 -8.58 -7.11
C ALA A 342 -17.11 -7.34 -7.00
N ALA A 343 -16.85 -6.43 -6.06
CA ALA A 343 -17.67 -5.24 -5.82
C ALA A 343 -17.34 -4.08 -6.78
N GLY A 344 -16.10 -4.04 -7.26
CA GLY A 344 -15.54 -2.97 -8.07
C GLY A 344 -14.80 -1.91 -7.27
N TRP A 345 -14.51 -0.82 -7.95
CA TRP A 345 -13.90 0.41 -7.44
C TRP A 345 -14.73 1.62 -7.91
N GLU A 346 -14.34 2.83 -7.52
CA GLU A 346 -15.03 4.04 -7.99
C GLU A 346 -14.98 4.15 -9.52
N GLY A 347 -16.12 4.49 -10.14
CA GLY A 347 -16.26 4.53 -11.60
C GLY A 347 -16.45 3.17 -12.28
N ALA A 348 -16.32 2.04 -11.57
CA ALA A 348 -16.61 0.73 -12.16
C ALA A 348 -18.12 0.56 -12.40
N THR A 349 -18.50 0.24 -13.65
CA THR A 349 -19.90 0.12 -14.08
C THR A 349 -20.40 -1.32 -14.14
N ASN A 350 -19.51 -2.27 -14.41
CA ASN A 350 -19.87 -3.69 -14.57
C ASN A 350 -19.99 -4.38 -13.22
N ARG A 351 -20.85 -5.40 -13.13
CA ARG A 351 -20.92 -6.29 -11.96
C ARG A 351 -19.72 -7.24 -11.97
N ALA A 352 -19.05 -7.41 -10.82
CA ALA A 352 -17.83 -8.21 -10.71
C ALA A 352 -16.78 -7.85 -11.78
N PRO A 353 -16.40 -6.56 -11.89
CA PRO A 353 -15.62 -6.04 -13.00
C PRO A 353 -14.20 -6.63 -13.10
N GLY A 354 -13.67 -7.19 -12.01
CA GLY A 354 -12.38 -7.87 -12.00
C GLY A 354 -12.43 -9.34 -12.44
N PHE A 355 -13.59 -9.89 -12.78
CA PHE A 355 -13.73 -11.27 -13.26
C PHE A 355 -14.11 -11.31 -14.75
N PRO A 356 -13.68 -12.36 -15.49
CA PRO A 356 -14.05 -12.54 -16.90
C PRO A 356 -15.56 -12.54 -17.10
N GLN A 357 -16.03 -11.77 -18.08
CA GLN A 357 -17.45 -11.61 -18.41
C GLN A 357 -17.93 -12.56 -19.52
N ASP A 358 -17.09 -13.53 -19.90
CA ASP A 358 -17.31 -14.48 -21.01
C ASP A 358 -18.11 -15.73 -20.61
N GLY A 359 -18.65 -15.77 -19.39
CA GLY A 359 -19.45 -16.88 -18.87
C GLY A 359 -18.66 -18.02 -18.21
N ARG A 360 -17.32 -17.99 -18.23
CA ARG A 360 -16.50 -18.97 -17.48
C ARG A 360 -16.65 -18.82 -15.97
N TRP A 361 -16.94 -17.61 -15.50
CA TRP A 361 -17.15 -17.30 -14.09
C TRP A 361 -18.59 -16.87 -13.84
N ARG A 362 -19.24 -17.50 -12.85
CA ARG A 362 -20.56 -17.10 -12.34
C ARG A 362 -20.42 -16.52 -10.94
N VAL A 363 -20.05 -15.25 -10.85
CA VAL A 363 -19.73 -14.60 -9.58
C VAL A 363 -21.00 -14.23 -8.81
N ARG A 364 -21.05 -14.59 -7.52
CA ARG A 364 -22.04 -14.14 -6.54
C ARG A 364 -21.30 -13.58 -5.35
N TYR A 365 -21.75 -12.44 -4.85
CA TYR A 365 -21.20 -11.80 -3.67
C TYR A 365 -22.31 -11.01 -2.97
N GLU A 366 -22.14 -10.75 -1.69
CA GLU A 366 -23.05 -9.98 -0.86
C GLU A 366 -22.24 -9.05 0.05
N ASN A 367 -22.78 -7.86 0.33
CA ASN A 367 -22.25 -6.90 1.31
C ASN A 367 -20.78 -6.45 1.15
N LEU A 368 -20.14 -6.77 0.03
CA LEU A 368 -18.79 -6.28 -0.30
C LEU A 368 -18.83 -4.80 -0.70
N GLN A 369 -17.86 -4.04 -0.20
CA GLN A 369 -17.72 -2.62 -0.48
C GLN A 369 -16.69 -2.37 -1.58
N ARG A 370 -16.89 -1.28 -2.34
CA ARG A 370 -15.97 -0.85 -3.40
C ARG A 370 -14.74 -0.17 -2.82
N LEU A 371 -13.59 -0.40 -3.45
CA LEU A 371 -12.45 0.48 -3.24
C LEU A 371 -12.71 1.90 -3.80
N PRO A 372 -11.98 2.92 -3.33
CA PRO A 372 -11.91 4.22 -3.97
C PRO A 372 -11.47 4.17 -5.44
#